data_AF-A0A955TIH5-F1
#
_entry.id   AF-A0A955TIH5-F1
#
_cell.length_a   1.000
_cell.length_b   1.000
_cell.length_c   1.000
_cell.angle_alpha   90.00
_cell.angle_beta   90.00
_cell.angle_gamma   90.00
#
_symmetry.space_group_name_H-M   'P 1'
#
loop_
_entity.id
_entity.type
_entity.pdbx_description
1 polymer ?
#
loop_
_entity_poly.entity_id
_entity_poly.type
_entity_poly.pdbx_seq_one_letter_code
_entity_poly.pdbx_strand_id
1 'polypeptide(L)'
;MAPLPASLSADQTIVYGQVQASLTGQTTRWYTPQVRFFELMNHSTTERFRVDIESADSPFFLALPPGEYELVRLQINEGAFRSMAQLNLTFQVRKGELNYLGKWEVKIHPPTYLRLVEVSVETDLED
;
A
#
# COMPACT_ATOMS: atom_id res chain seq x y z
N MET A 1 -26.20 -4.86 -2.61
CA MET A 1 -25.60 -3.69 -3.27
C MET A 1 -24.77 -2.95 -2.25
N ALA A 2 -23.44 -2.99 -2.35
CA ALA A 2 -22.59 -2.10 -1.56
C ALA A 2 -22.81 -0.65 -2.03
N PRO A 3 -22.79 0.34 -1.14
CA PRO A 3 -22.91 1.74 -1.54
C PRO A 3 -21.71 2.13 -2.41
N LEU A 4 -21.97 2.74 -3.56
CA LEU A 4 -20.93 3.43 -4.33
C LEU A 4 -20.36 4.57 -3.46
N PRO A 5 -19.02 4.73 -3.37
CA PRO A 5 -18.44 5.79 -2.55
C PRO A 5 -18.85 7.17 -3.07
N ALA A 6 -18.99 8.11 -2.13
CA ALA A 6 -19.45 9.47 -2.33
C ALA A 6 -18.72 10.14 -3.52
N SER A 7 -19.53 10.63 -4.45
CA SER A 7 -19.21 11.50 -5.59
C SER A 7 -17.73 11.85 -5.77
N LEU A 8 -17.08 11.19 -6.73
CA LEU A 8 -15.86 11.67 -7.38
C LEU A 8 -16.06 13.14 -7.76
N SER A 9 -15.43 14.05 -7.03
CA SER A 9 -15.28 15.42 -7.52
C SER A 9 -14.50 15.34 -8.83
N ALA A 10 -14.80 16.18 -9.82
CA ALA A 10 -14.18 16.14 -11.17
C ALA A 10 -12.64 16.29 -11.20
N ASP A 11 -12.03 16.46 -10.03
CA ASP A 11 -10.59 16.56 -9.80
C ASP A 11 -10.01 15.38 -8.99
N GLN A 12 -10.78 14.33 -8.77
CA GLN A 12 -10.31 13.10 -8.14
C GLN A 12 -10.26 11.97 -9.15
N THR A 13 -9.23 11.14 -9.02
CA THR A 13 -9.01 9.97 -9.85
C THR A 13 -8.95 8.73 -8.97
N ILE A 14 -9.53 7.62 -9.43
CA ILE A 14 -9.47 6.35 -8.72
C ILE A 14 -8.11 5.71 -8.98
N VAL A 15 -7.40 5.42 -7.89
CA VAL A 15 -6.25 4.53 -7.87
C VAL A 15 -6.65 3.20 -7.26
N TYR A 16 -6.04 2.13 -7.74
CA TYR A 16 -6.25 0.81 -7.18
C TYR A 16 -4.98 -0.03 -7.26
N GLY A 17 -4.89 -1.03 -6.40
CA GLY A 17 -3.75 -1.93 -6.34
C GLY A 17 -4.00 -3.06 -5.37
N GLN A 18 -3.02 -3.92 -5.21
CA GLN A 18 -3.03 -4.97 -4.20
C GLN A 18 -1.84 -4.82 -3.28
N VAL A 19 -1.97 -5.22 -2.02
CA VAL A 19 -0.85 -5.22 -1.09
C VAL A 19 -0.88 -6.50 -0.27
N GLN A 20 0.21 -7.26 -0.34
CA GLN A 20 0.39 -8.50 0.42
C GLN A 20 1.68 -8.43 1.23
N ALA A 21 1.69 -9.10 2.38
CA ALA A 21 2.89 -9.26 3.19
C ALA A 21 3.28 -10.74 3.29
N SER A 22 4.57 -11.03 3.20
CA SER A 22 5.11 -12.38 3.32
C SER A 22 6.36 -12.40 4.21
N LEU A 23 6.56 -13.50 4.93
CA LEU A 23 7.79 -13.74 5.66
C LEU A 23 8.80 -14.42 4.72
N THR A 24 10.02 -13.89 4.65
CA THR A 24 11.10 -14.53 3.90
C THR A 24 11.88 -15.49 4.81
N GLY A 25 12.35 -16.62 4.27
CA GLY A 25 13.18 -17.59 5.02
C GLY A 25 12.40 -18.51 5.99
N GLN A 26 13.13 -19.40 6.67
CA GLN A 26 12.54 -20.31 7.66
C GLN A 26 12.15 -19.53 8.92
N THR A 27 10.89 -19.64 9.30
CA THR A 27 10.32 -18.99 10.47
C THR A 27 9.55 -20.01 11.30
N THR A 28 9.72 -19.98 12.63
CA THR A 28 8.91 -20.75 13.57
C THR A 28 7.58 -20.06 13.90
N ARG A 29 7.28 -18.92 13.27
CA ARG A 29 6.10 -18.12 13.56
C ARG A 29 4.87 -18.67 12.83
N TRP A 30 3.79 -18.86 13.59
CA TRP A 30 2.51 -19.36 13.08
C TRP A 30 1.59 -18.28 12.52
N TYR A 31 1.92 -17.00 12.71
CA TYR A 31 1.08 -15.88 12.28
C TYR A 31 1.58 -15.30 10.96
N THR A 32 0.71 -15.32 9.94
CA THR A 32 0.97 -14.66 8.66
C THR A 32 0.96 -13.15 8.85
N PRO A 33 1.98 -12.42 8.34
CA PRO A 33 1.98 -10.97 8.40
C PRO A 33 0.90 -10.39 7.51
N GLN A 34 0.32 -9.26 7.92
CA GLN A 34 -0.70 -8.54 7.15
C GLN A 34 -0.43 -7.05 7.19
N VAL A 35 -0.50 -6.38 6.04
CA VAL A 35 -0.55 -4.93 6.00
C VAL A 35 -1.90 -4.47 6.54
N ARG A 36 -1.90 -3.57 7.51
CA ARG A 36 -3.11 -3.01 8.12
C ARG A 36 -3.50 -1.67 7.52
N PHE A 37 -2.51 -0.83 7.30
CA PHE A 37 -2.70 0.42 6.58
C PHE A 37 -1.39 0.87 5.96
N PHE A 38 -1.50 1.79 5.01
CA PHE A 38 -0.38 2.59 4.56
C PHE A 38 -0.75 4.06 4.45
N GLU A 39 0.26 4.92 4.47
CA GLU A 39 0.14 6.37 4.32
C GLU A 39 0.80 6.79 3.02
N LEU A 40 0.05 7.53 2.21
CA LEU A 40 0.51 8.21 1.02
C LEU A 40 0.65 9.70 1.31
N MET A 41 1.66 10.34 0.74
CA MET A 41 1.84 11.78 0.81
C MET A 41 1.90 12.34 -0.60
N ASN A 42 1.06 13.34 -0.89
CA ASN A 42 1.17 14.10 -2.12
C ASN A 42 2.40 15.01 -2.02
N HIS A 43 3.33 14.91 -2.98
CA HIS A 43 4.60 15.65 -2.95
C HIS A 43 4.41 17.16 -3.07
N SER A 44 3.42 17.60 -3.85
CA SER A 44 3.18 19.01 -4.11
C SER A 44 2.44 19.71 -2.98
N THR A 45 1.47 19.03 -2.36
CA THR A 45 0.60 19.64 -1.33
C THR A 45 0.98 19.22 0.09
N THR A 46 1.84 18.21 0.25
CA THR A 46 2.16 17.55 1.53
C THR A 46 0.96 16.90 2.24
N GLU A 47 -0.19 16.84 1.57
CA GLU A 47 -1.40 16.21 2.09
C GLU A 47 -1.19 14.71 2.23
N ARG A 48 -1.71 14.14 3.32
CA ARG A 48 -1.54 12.72 3.66
C ARG A 48 -2.84 11.96 3.58
N PHE A 49 -2.78 10.79 2.97
CA PHE A 49 -3.90 9.89 2.77
C PHE A 49 -3.59 8.57 3.43
N ARG A 50 -4.42 8.16 4.38
CA ARG A 50 -4.33 6.85 5.02
C ARG A 50 -5.27 5.89 4.30
N VAL A 51 -4.74 4.71 3.97
CA VAL A 51 -5.51 3.62 3.38
C VAL A 51 -5.48 2.44 4.32
N ASP A 52 -6.61 2.15 4.94
CA ASP A 52 -6.78 0.95 5.75
C ASP A 52 -7.07 -0.26 4.84
N ILE A 53 -6.40 -1.37 5.12
CA ILE A 53 -6.47 -2.61 4.36
C ILE A 53 -7.34 -3.59 5.13
N GLU A 54 -8.50 -3.87 4.58
CA GLU A 54 -9.50 -4.75 5.20
C GLU A 54 -9.09 -6.22 5.12
N SER A 55 -8.46 -6.63 4.01
CA SER A 55 -8.00 -8.01 3.77
C SER A 55 -6.77 -8.04 2.87
N ALA A 56 -5.85 -8.97 3.14
CA ALA A 56 -4.58 -9.10 2.43
C ALA A 56 -4.73 -9.53 0.95
N ASP A 57 -5.85 -10.16 0.61
CA ASP A 57 -6.15 -10.64 -0.76
C ASP A 57 -7.12 -9.73 -1.51
N SER A 58 -7.49 -8.58 -0.92
CA SER A 58 -8.44 -7.65 -1.54
C SER A 58 -7.71 -6.46 -2.15
N PRO A 59 -8.12 -6.03 -3.36
CA PRO A 59 -7.63 -4.78 -3.91
C PRO A 59 -8.08 -3.61 -3.03
N PHE A 60 -7.18 -2.64 -2.85
CA PHE A 60 -7.56 -1.35 -2.28
C PHE A 60 -8.02 -0.41 -3.40
N PHE A 61 -8.94 0.48 -3.07
CA PHE A 61 -9.41 1.56 -3.95
C PHE A 61 -9.39 2.87 -3.19
N LEU A 62 -8.86 3.93 -3.81
CA LEU A 62 -8.79 5.24 -3.22
C LEU A 62 -9.03 6.31 -4.27
N ALA A 63 -9.76 7.37 -3.92
CA ALA A 63 -9.86 8.57 -4.73
C ALA A 63 -8.75 9.55 -4.33
N LEU A 64 -7.86 9.86 -5.28
CA LEU A 64 -6.74 10.80 -5.08
C LEU A 64 -6.81 11.93 -6.12
N PRO A 65 -6.48 13.17 -5.76
CA PRO A 65 -6.22 14.19 -6.76
C PRO A 65 -5.01 13.81 -7.63
N PRO A 66 -4.98 14.17 -8.92
CA PRO A 66 -3.81 13.95 -9.77
C PRO A 66 -2.55 14.58 -9.17
N GLY A 67 -1.42 13.90 -9.31
CA GLY A 67 -0.16 14.37 -8.74
C GLY A 67 0.85 13.27 -8.52
N GLU A 68 2.01 13.66 -8.00
CA GLU A 68 3.05 12.74 -7.56
C GLU A 68 2.83 12.38 -6.08
N TYR A 69 2.91 11.10 -5.78
CA TYR A 69 2.70 10.56 -4.45
C TYR A 69 3.89 9.73 -3.99
N GLU A 70 4.10 9.73 -2.68
CA GLU A 70 5.06 8.88 -2.00
C GLU A 70 4.34 8.01 -0.97
N LEU A 71 4.58 6.71 -1.00
CA LEU A 71 4.27 5.80 0.09
C LEU A 71 5.28 6.02 1.21
N VAL A 72 4.87 6.72 2.27
CA VAL A 72 5.77 7.18 3.35
C VAL A 72 5.80 6.22 4.54
N ARG A 73 4.72 5.48 4.77
CA ARG A 73 4.61 4.54 5.89
C ARG A 73 3.70 3.37 5.56
N LEU A 74 4.02 2.20 6.10
CA LEU A 74 3.06 1.11 6.27
C LEU A 74 3.09 0.53 7.68
N GLN A 75 1.96 0.00 8.13
CA GLN A 75 1.86 -0.78 9.35
C GLN A 75 1.62 -2.25 9.01
N ILE A 76 2.43 -3.12 9.61
CA ILE A 76 2.31 -4.57 9.53
C ILE A 76 1.86 -5.11 10.88
N ASN A 77 0.90 -6.02 10.85
CA ASN A 77 0.54 -6.84 11.99
C ASN A 77 0.96 -8.29 11.79
N GLU A 78 1.39 -8.93 12.87
CA GLU A 78 1.77 -10.33 12.90
C GLU A 78 1.37 -10.91 14.26
N GLY A 79 0.17 -11.52 14.34
CA GLY A 79 -0.44 -11.87 15.61
C GLY A 79 -0.67 -10.64 16.50
N ALA A 80 -0.16 -10.67 17.73
CA ALA A 80 -0.22 -9.53 18.65
C ALA A 80 0.84 -8.45 18.36
N PHE A 81 1.79 -8.71 17.46
CA PHE A 81 2.88 -7.80 17.16
C PHE A 81 2.48 -6.78 16.10
N ARG A 82 2.91 -5.52 16.29
CA ARG A 82 2.71 -4.41 15.35
C ARG A 82 4.05 -3.79 15.00
N SER A 83 4.26 -3.52 13.72
CA SER A 83 5.46 -2.87 13.20
C SER A 83 5.10 -1.77 12.24
N MET A 84 5.96 -0.75 12.18
CA MET A 84 5.88 0.32 11.19
C MET A 84 7.14 0.30 10.34
N ALA A 85 6.99 0.42 9.04
CA ALA A 85 8.08 0.64 8.10
C ALA A 85 7.93 2.02 7.47
N GLN A 86 9.04 2.73 7.33
CA GLN A 86 9.13 3.94 6.51
C GLN A 86 9.63 3.53 5.13
N LEU A 87 9.03 4.12 4.10
CA LEU A 87 9.27 3.79 2.70
C LEU A 87 9.37 5.09 1.91
N ASN A 88 10.04 5.00 0.76
CA ASN A 88 10.23 6.11 -0.16
C ASN A 88 9.87 5.66 -1.59
N LEU A 89 8.73 4.99 -1.74
CA LEU A 89 8.25 4.53 -3.05
C LEU A 89 7.37 5.63 -3.66
N THR A 90 7.73 6.12 -4.84
CA THR A 90 6.98 7.18 -5.53
C THR A 90 6.20 6.65 -6.73
N PHE A 91 5.06 7.27 -7.03
CA PHE A 91 4.24 6.97 -8.20
C PHE A 91 3.42 8.19 -8.64
N GLN A 92 2.99 8.18 -9.90
CA GLN A 92 2.19 9.26 -10.49
C GLN A 92 0.72 8.86 -10.59
N VAL A 93 -0.18 9.76 -10.19
CA VAL A 93 -1.62 9.65 -10.43
C VAL A 93 -2.00 10.59 -11.57
N ARG A 94 -2.47 10.02 -12.68
CA ARG A 94 -2.91 10.76 -13.88
C ARG A 94 -4.39 11.10 -13.80
N LYS A 95 -4.81 12.23 -14.36
CA LYS A 95 -6.21 12.68 -14.33
C LYS A 95 -7.08 11.87 -15.29
N GLY A 96 -8.27 11.46 -14.82
CA GLY A 96 -9.35 10.96 -15.69
C GLY A 96 -9.21 9.49 -16.11
N GLU A 97 -8.23 8.77 -15.57
CA GLU A 97 -7.97 7.36 -15.88
C GLU A 97 -8.04 6.51 -14.61
N LEU A 98 -8.41 5.25 -14.71
CA LEU A 98 -8.23 4.32 -13.59
C LEU A 98 -6.74 3.99 -13.47
N ASN A 99 -6.09 4.43 -12.39
CA ASN A 99 -4.64 4.25 -12.23
C ASN A 99 -4.35 2.96 -11.45
N TYR A 100 -3.77 1.96 -12.10
CA TYR A 100 -3.28 0.76 -11.43
C TYR A 100 -1.89 1.01 -10.82
N LEU A 101 -1.77 0.86 -9.50
CA LEU A 101 -0.52 1.06 -8.77
C LEU A 101 0.32 -0.22 -8.64
N GLY A 102 -0.15 -1.32 -9.25
CA GLY A 102 0.52 -2.61 -9.17
C GLY A 102 0.12 -3.45 -7.95
N LYS A 103 0.79 -4.58 -7.84
CA LYS A 103 0.75 -5.47 -6.70
C LYS A 103 1.99 -5.23 -5.85
N TRP A 104 1.79 -4.76 -4.63
CA TRP A 104 2.85 -4.48 -3.67
C TRP A 104 3.11 -5.72 -2.82
N GLU A 105 4.31 -6.25 -2.91
CA GLU A 105 4.78 -7.35 -2.09
C GLU A 105 5.72 -6.83 -0.99
N VAL A 106 5.29 -6.97 0.25
CA VAL A 106 6.03 -6.57 1.44
C VAL A 106 6.69 -7.80 2.06
N LYS A 107 7.98 -7.97 1.81
CA LYS A 107 8.80 -9.05 2.35
C LYS A 107 9.38 -8.65 3.69
N ILE A 108 9.17 -9.48 4.69
CA ILE A 108 9.63 -9.26 6.06
C ILE A 108 10.68 -10.32 6.39
N HIS A 109 11.90 -9.86 6.65
CA HIS A 109 13.00 -10.75 6.96
C HIS A 109 13.00 -11.14 8.45
N PRO A 110 13.42 -12.37 8.78
CA PRO A 110 13.52 -12.83 10.14
C PRO A 110 14.56 -11.98 10.87
N PRO A 111 14.32 -11.63 12.14
CA PRO A 111 15.22 -10.75 12.87
C PRO A 111 16.54 -11.48 13.15
N THR A 112 17.66 -10.90 12.71
CA THR A 112 18.98 -11.18 13.28
C THR A 112 19.25 -10.20 14.44
N TYR A 113 19.10 -8.89 14.18
CA TYR A 113 19.12 -7.80 15.18
C TYR A 113 18.16 -6.65 14.84
N LEU A 114 17.92 -6.43 13.54
CA LEU A 114 16.92 -5.51 13.00
C LEU A 114 15.96 -6.29 12.11
N ARG A 115 14.71 -5.83 12.00
CA ARG A 115 13.78 -6.34 10.98
C ARG A 115 13.95 -5.51 9.71
N LEU A 116 14.40 -6.16 8.66
CA LEU A 116 14.42 -5.58 7.33
C LEU A 116 13.06 -5.81 6.66
N VAL A 117 12.50 -4.73 6.10
CA VAL A 117 11.28 -4.77 5.30
C VAL A 117 11.67 -4.35 3.89
N GLU A 118 11.42 -5.22 2.93
CA GLU A 118 11.59 -4.95 1.51
C GLU A 118 10.20 -4.82 0.87
N VAL A 119 10.00 -3.76 0.09
CA VAL A 119 8.77 -3.58 -0.69
C VAL A 119 9.13 -3.66 -2.15
N SER A 120 8.54 -4.62 -2.84
CA SER A 120 8.62 -4.78 -4.28
C SER A 120 7.27 -4.43 -4.89
N VAL A 121 7.28 -3.73 -6.01
CA VAL A 121 6.06 -3.37 -6.74
C VAL A 121 6.11 -4.08 -8.07
N GLU A 122 5.13 -4.96 -8.30
CA GLU A 122 4.92 -5.58 -9.59
C GLU A 122 3.83 -4.82 -10.32
N THR A 123 4.22 -4.06 -11.34
CA THR A 123 3.30 -3.43 -12.28
C THR A 123 3.20 -4.30 -13.52
N ASP A 124 1.97 -4.55 -13.98
CA ASP A 124 1.75 -4.99 -15.35
C ASP A 124 2.03 -3.75 -16.22
N LEU A 125 3.27 -3.66 -16.71
CA LEU A 125 3.61 -2.68 -17.74
C LEU A 125 3.11 -3.29 -19.05
N GLU A 126 1.91 -2.90 -19.48
CA GLU A 126 1.60 -2.99 -20.89
C GLU A 126 2.59 -2.07 -21.64
N ASP A 127 3.40 -2.67 -22.52
CA ASP A 127 4.38 -2.04 -23.41
C ASP A 127 3.72 -1.05 -24.39
#